data_AF-A0A350EUQ1-F1
#
_entry.id   AF-A0A350EUQ1-F1
#
_cell.length_a   1.000
_cell.length_b   1.000
_cell.length_c   1.000
_cell.angle_alpha   90.00
_cell.angle_beta   90.00
_cell.angle_gamma   90.00
#
_symmetry.space_group_name_H-M   'P 1'
#
loop_
_entity.id
_entity.type
_entity.pdbx_description
1 polymer ?
#
loop_
_entity_poly.entity_id
_entity_poly.type
_entity_poly.pdbx_seq_one_letter_code
_entity_poly.pdbx_strand_id
1 'polypeptide(L)'
;MKAKSPEQRQRIELGRHIVADPKICGGQPTFKGTRIMVWNVLEQLEDGLTWSEIGSEWDGRVTDEAIAEAIAIAPLVEKHEPFKGFHVGARRKSARRAAAVAA
;
A
#
# COMPACT_ATOMS: atom_id res chain seq x y z
N MET A 1 -11.15 29.25 11.95
CA MET A 1 -11.18 27.76 11.90
C MET A 1 -9.92 27.30 11.16
N LYS A 2 -8.91 26.76 11.85
CA LYS A 2 -7.65 26.35 11.19
C LYS A 2 -7.88 25.06 10.40
N ALA A 3 -7.58 25.09 9.10
CA ALA A 3 -7.49 23.89 8.27
C ALA A 3 -6.49 22.92 8.91
N LYS A 4 -6.86 21.64 9.03
CA LYS A 4 -5.95 20.60 9.51
C LYS A 4 -4.76 20.52 8.55
N SER A 5 -3.54 20.63 9.08
CA SER A 5 -2.30 20.54 8.32
C SER A 5 -2.27 19.28 7.43
N PRO A 6 -1.59 19.31 6.26
CA PRO A 6 -1.43 18.14 5.38
C PRO A 6 -0.77 16.93 6.07
N GLU A 7 -0.17 17.12 7.24
CA GLU A 7 0.53 16.14 8.08
C GLU A 7 -0.37 15.09 8.77
N GLN A 8 -1.69 15.13 8.63
CA GLN A 8 -2.61 14.19 9.28
C GLN A 8 -3.18 13.09 8.35
N ARG A 9 -2.55 12.83 7.21
CA ARG A 9 -2.86 11.61 6.47
C ARG A 9 -2.29 10.42 7.26
N GLN A 10 -3.18 9.54 7.72
CA GLN A 10 -2.80 8.41 8.57
C GLN A 10 -2.15 7.33 7.70
N ARG A 11 -1.16 6.61 8.26
CA ARG A 11 -0.58 5.39 7.68
C ARG A 11 -1.70 4.39 7.36
N ILE A 12 -1.70 3.85 6.14
CA ILE A 12 -2.66 2.86 5.65
C ILE A 12 -1.93 1.57 5.37
N GLU A 13 -2.35 0.49 6.02
CA GLU A 13 -1.90 -0.86 5.70
C GLU A 13 -2.63 -1.34 4.43
N LEU A 14 -1.87 -1.67 3.38
CA LEU A 14 -2.41 -2.11 2.08
C LEU A 14 -2.37 -3.62 1.91
N GLY A 15 -1.86 -4.34 2.92
CA GLY A 15 -1.75 -5.78 2.94
C GLY A 15 -0.84 -6.24 4.08
N ARG A 16 -0.27 -7.44 3.95
CA ARG A 16 0.70 -8.00 4.90
C ARG A 16 2.08 -7.39 4.72
N HIS A 17 2.48 -7.10 3.49
CA HIS A 17 3.82 -6.66 3.11
C HIS A 17 3.87 -5.19 2.69
N ILE A 18 2.74 -4.54 2.38
CA ILE A 18 2.72 -3.18 1.81
C ILE A 18 1.99 -2.18 2.73
N VAL A 19 2.53 -0.97 2.79
CA VAL A 19 1.99 0.17 3.53
C VAL A 19 2.08 1.45 2.69
N ALA A 20 1.10 2.34 2.83
CA ALA A 20 1.20 3.73 2.36
C ALA A 20 1.21 4.68 3.57
N ASP A 21 2.32 5.39 3.76
CA ASP A 21 2.49 6.33 4.87
C ASP A 21 3.01 7.66 4.33
N PRO A 22 2.32 8.81 4.52
CA PRO A 22 2.77 10.11 4.04
C PRO A 22 4.16 10.53 4.54
N LYS A 23 4.63 9.96 5.65
CA LYS A 23 5.97 10.19 6.20
C LYS A 23 7.05 9.33 5.53
N ILE A 24 6.66 8.35 4.71
CA ILE A 24 7.54 7.44 3.99
C ILE A 24 7.37 7.68 2.48
N CYS A 25 8.47 8.05 1.81
CA CYS A 25 8.50 8.26 0.35
C CYS A 25 7.33 9.12 -0.19
N GLY A 26 6.88 10.11 0.58
CA GLY A 26 5.80 11.01 0.18
C GLY A 26 4.39 10.40 0.18
N GLY A 27 4.17 9.24 0.80
CA GLY A 27 2.86 8.57 0.82
C GLY A 27 2.65 7.55 -0.29
N GLN A 28 3.69 7.24 -1.06
CA GLN A 28 3.68 6.16 -2.04
C GLN A 28 3.54 4.80 -1.32
N PRO A 29 2.89 3.80 -1.93
CA PRO A 29 2.95 2.42 -1.45
C PRO A 29 4.40 1.91 -1.40
N THR A 30 4.81 1.40 -0.25
CA THR A 30 6.14 0.86 0.02
C THR A 30 6.06 -0.48 0.73
N PHE A 31 7.05 -1.34 0.52
CA PHE A 31 7.18 -2.55 1.32
C PHE A 31 7.51 -2.20 2.78
N LYS A 32 6.86 -2.88 3.73
CA LYS A 32 6.97 -2.58 5.16
C LYS A 32 8.42 -2.74 5.63
N GLY A 33 8.87 -1.76 6.40
CA GLY A 33 10.24 -1.75 6.92
C GLY A 33 11.30 -1.35 5.89
N THR A 34 10.91 -0.98 4.68
CA THR A 34 11.83 -0.54 3.62
C THR A 34 11.42 0.82 3.07
N ARG A 35 12.29 1.40 2.23
CA ARG A 35 11.96 2.55 1.37
C ARG A 35 11.89 2.12 -0.10
N ILE A 36 11.56 0.85 -0.35
CA ILE A 36 11.38 0.29 -1.69
C ILE A 36 9.93 0.53 -2.07
N MET A 37 9.70 1.38 -3.07
CA MET A 37 8.34 1.63 -3.57
C MET A 37 7.85 0.43 -4.36
N VAL A 38 6.55 0.14 -4.25
CA VAL A 38 5.92 -0.97 -4.96
C VAL A 38 6.06 -0.81 -6.47
N TRP A 39 5.99 0.43 -6.99
CA TRP A 39 6.15 0.68 -8.42
C TRP A 39 7.53 0.28 -8.95
N ASN A 40 8.61 0.34 -8.15
CA ASN A 40 9.93 -0.12 -8.60
C ASN A 40 9.89 -1.61 -8.95
N VAL A 41 9.27 -2.42 -8.10
CA VAL A 41 9.15 -3.87 -8.30
C VAL A 41 8.22 -4.19 -9.46
N LEU A 42 7.15 -3.40 -9.65
CA LEU A 42 6.27 -3.54 -10.81
C LEU A 42 6.99 -3.20 -12.12
N GLU A 43 7.85 -2.18 -12.14
CA GLU A 43 8.68 -1.87 -13.32
C GLU A 43 9.71 -2.96 -13.60
N GLN A 44 10.35 -3.52 -12.56
CA GLN A 44 11.25 -4.67 -12.73
C GLN A 44 10.54 -5.88 -13.35
N LEU A 45 9.29 -6.15 -12.95
CA LEU A 45 8.47 -7.18 -13.58
C LEU A 45 8.13 -6.85 -15.03
N GLU A 46 7.85 -5.58 -15.36
CA GLU A 46 7.62 -5.11 -16.73
C GLU A 46 8.87 -5.24 -17.61
N ASP A 47 10.04 -4.96 -17.05
CA ASP A 47 11.36 -5.14 -17.67
C ASP A 47 11.76 -6.63 -17.84
N GLY A 48 10.94 -7.54 -17.32
CA GLY A 48 11.08 -8.99 -17.51
C GLY A 48 11.96 -9.68 -16.48
N LEU A 49 12.28 -9.03 -15.35
CA LEU A 49 13.03 -9.68 -14.28
C LEU A 49 12.21 -10.80 -13.64
N THR A 50 12.88 -11.90 -13.33
CA THR A 50 12.31 -12.99 -12.55
C THR A 50 12.19 -12.58 -11.08
N TRP A 51 11.32 -13.28 -10.34
CA TRP A 51 11.10 -12.98 -8.92
C TRP A 51 12.37 -13.20 -8.09
N SER A 52 13.18 -14.20 -8.44
CA SER A 52 14.46 -14.44 -7.79
C SER A 52 15.47 -13.33 -8.04
N GLU A 53 15.50 -12.75 -9.25
CA GLU A 53 16.37 -11.61 -9.56
C GLU A 53 15.93 -10.38 -8.76
N ILE A 54 14.64 -10.06 -8.77
CA ILE A 54 14.07 -8.96 -7.96
C ILE A 54 14.39 -9.13 -6.48
N GLY A 55 14.16 -10.32 -5.93
CA GLY A 55 14.49 -10.62 -4.54
C GLY A 55 15.97 -10.42 -4.25
N SER A 56 16.85 -10.87 -5.15
CA SER A 56 18.30 -10.68 -5.03
C SER A 56 18.72 -9.21 -5.12
N GLU A 57 18.15 -8.42 -6.03
CA GLU A 57 18.47 -6.99 -6.18
C GLU A 57 18.17 -6.18 -4.91
N TRP A 58 17.14 -6.58 -4.18
CA TRP A 58 16.72 -5.92 -2.94
C TRP A 58 17.30 -6.59 -1.67
N ASP A 59 18.36 -7.40 -1.79
CA ASP A 59 19.00 -8.15 -0.69
C ASP A 59 18.00 -9.03 0.10
N GLY A 60 17.02 -9.63 -0.58
CA GLY A 60 15.98 -10.46 0.04
C GLY A 60 14.93 -9.67 0.84
N ARG A 61 14.95 -8.33 0.81
CA ARG A 61 13.97 -7.49 1.51
C ARG A 61 12.60 -7.47 0.83
N VAL A 62 12.54 -7.89 -0.43
CA VAL A 62 11.30 -8.10 -1.20
C VAL A 62 11.19 -9.60 -1.42
N THR A 63 10.32 -10.26 -0.66
CA THR A 63 10.08 -11.71 -0.77
C THR A 63 9.07 -12.01 -1.89
N ASP A 64 8.98 -13.26 -2.31
CA ASP A 64 8.01 -13.72 -3.31
C ASP A 64 6.57 -13.36 -2.90
N GLU A 65 6.21 -13.51 -1.62
CA GLU A 65 4.88 -13.12 -1.12
C GLU A 65 4.65 -11.61 -1.23
N ALA A 66 5.70 -10.81 -1.04
CA ALA A 66 5.63 -9.37 -1.22
C ALA A 66 5.45 -9.00 -2.71
N ILE A 67 6.15 -9.69 -3.62
CA ILE A 67 5.97 -9.52 -5.08
C ILE A 67 4.53 -9.89 -5.49
N ALA A 68 4.01 -11.01 -4.99
CA ALA A 68 2.63 -11.42 -5.23
C ALA A 68 1.63 -10.35 -4.75
N GLU A 69 1.84 -9.79 -3.55
CA GLU A 69 0.99 -8.72 -3.01
C GLU A 69 1.12 -7.43 -3.83
N ALA A 70 2.31 -7.09 -4.32
CA ALA A 70 2.54 -5.96 -5.21
C ALA A 70 1.72 -6.07 -6.50
N ILE A 71 1.73 -7.25 -7.14
CA ILE A 71 0.92 -7.53 -8.33
C ILE A 71 -0.57 -7.38 -8.01
N ALA A 72 -1.03 -7.91 -6.87
CA ALA A 72 -2.44 -7.86 -6.48
C ALA A 72 -2.97 -6.43 -6.30
N ILE A 73 -2.12 -5.49 -5.89
CA ILE A 73 -2.51 -4.08 -5.71
C ILE A 73 -2.08 -3.17 -6.87
N ALA A 74 -1.47 -3.70 -7.92
CA ALA A 74 -0.93 -2.90 -9.04
C ALA A 74 -1.92 -1.85 -9.59
N PRO A 75 -3.23 -2.12 -9.75
CA PRO A 75 -4.20 -1.11 -10.20
C PRO A 75 -4.35 0.12 -9.30
N LEU A 76 -3.86 0.05 -8.05
CA LEU A 76 -3.94 1.13 -7.07
C LEU A 76 -2.62 1.93 -6.93
N VAL A 77 -1.56 1.47 -7.62
CA VAL A 77 -0.22 2.05 -7.54
C VAL A 77 -0.03 2.99 -8.73
N GLU A 78 0.28 4.25 -8.44
CA GLU A 78 0.69 5.22 -9.45
C GLU A 78 2.14 5.61 -9.20
N LYS A 79 2.94 5.58 -10.25
CA LYS A 79 4.37 5.90 -10.17
C LYS A 79 4.55 7.35 -9.74
N HIS A 80 5.41 7.56 -8.74
CA HIS A 80 5.74 8.86 -8.13
C HIS A 80 4.59 9.61 -7.44
N GLU A 81 3.39 9.03 -7.36
CA GLU A 81 2.22 9.67 -6.76
C GLU A 81 1.85 9.03 -5.40
N PRO A 82 1.42 9.84 -4.42
CA PRO A 82 0.94 9.30 -3.15
C PRO A 82 -0.30 8.42 -3.36
N PHE A 83 -0.47 7.43 -2.49
CA PHE A 83 -1.61 6.53 -2.54
C PHE A 83 -2.94 7.30 -2.46
N LYS A 84 -3.78 7.20 -3.50
CA LYS A 84 -5.04 7.98 -3.59
C LYS A 84 -6.08 7.60 -2.54
N GLY A 85 -5.94 6.43 -1.90
CA GLY A 85 -6.87 5.94 -0.90
C GLY A 85 -6.87 6.67 0.45
N PHE A 86 -6.00 7.67 0.66
CA PHE A 86 -5.98 8.47 1.90
C PHE A 86 -7.33 9.15 2.24
N HIS A 87 -8.23 9.32 1.27
CA HIS A 87 -9.52 9.99 1.45
C HIS A 87 -10.73 9.03 1.56
N VAL A 88 -10.54 7.71 1.52
CA VAL A 88 -11.63 6.71 1.49
C VAL A 88 -12.40 6.63 2.82
N GLY A 89 -11.94 7.30 3.88
CA GLY A 89 -12.57 7.34 5.20
C GLY A 89 -13.82 8.21 5.37
N ALA A 90 -14.24 8.99 4.37
CA ALA A 90 -15.41 9.88 4.52
C ALA A 90 -16.78 9.18 4.33
N ARG A 91 -16.81 7.89 3.96
CA ARG A 91 -18.07 7.15 3.83
C ARG A 91 -18.10 5.85 4.64
N ARG A 92 -18.00 5.97 5.97
CA ARG A 92 -18.68 5.00 6.85
C ARG A 92 -20.18 5.17 6.65
N LYS A 93 -20.81 4.42 5.74
CA LYS A 93 -22.24 4.13 5.90
C LYS A 93 -22.35 3.26 7.14
N SER A 94 -22.69 3.88 8.27
CA SER A 94 -23.15 3.21 9.47
C SER A 94 -24.44 2.45 9.15
N ALA A 95 -24.32 1.24 8.63
CA ALA A 95 -25.43 0.30 8.63
C ALA A 95 -25.50 -0.35 10.02
N ARG A 96 -26.10 0.37 10.97
CA ARG A 96 -26.77 -0.28 12.11
C ARG A 96 -28.01 -0.99 11.55
N ARG A 97 -28.09 -2.30 11.75
CA ARG A 97 -29.31 -3.09 12.06
C ARG A 97 -28.82 -4.50 12.44
N ALA A 98 -28.82 -4.90 13.71
CA ALA A 98 -29.94 -5.18 14.62
C ALA A 98 -30.47 -6.62 14.50
N ALA A 99 -30.71 -7.22 15.68
CA ALA A 99 -31.25 -8.56 16.01
C ALA A 99 -30.25 -9.71 15.83
N ALA A 100 -29.76 -10.42 16.88
CA ALA A 100 -30.43 -11.02 18.04
C ALA A 100 -31.59 -11.95 17.66
N VAL A 101 -31.25 -13.23 17.48
CA VAL A 101 -32.09 -14.45 17.61
C VAL A 101 -31.06 -15.52 18.05
N ALA A 102 -30.99 -16.08 19.25
CA ALA A 102 -31.99 -16.60 20.20
C ALA A 102 -32.82 -17.77 19.63
N ALA A 103 -32.21 -18.97 19.60
CA ALA A 103 -32.79 -20.26 19.99
C ALA A 103 -31.69 -21.33 19.94
#